data_AF-Q0FSY4-F1
#
_entry.id   AF-Q0FSY4-F1
#
_cell.length_a   1.000
_cell.length_b   1.000
_cell.length_c   1.000
_cell.angle_alpha   90.00
_cell.angle_beta   90.00
_cell.angle_gamma   90.00
#
_symmetry.space_group_name_H-M   'P 1'
#
loop_
_entity.id
_entity.type
_entity.pdbx_description
1 polymer ?
#
loop_
_entity_poly.entity_id
_entity_poly.type
_entity_poly.pdbx_seq_one_letter_code
_entity_poly.pdbx_strand_id
1 'polypeptide(L)'
;MASGPVSNACNSSQRSARNPQLCGCIQAAADVELSGSDQRRMVRFYDDPHEAQEVRQSDRARDEEFWKRYSAFVNRAESMCTGL
;
A
#
# COMPACT_ATOMS: atom_id res chain seq x y z
N MET A 1 16.00 -4.45 5.40
CA MET A 1 14.83 -3.92 4.66
C MET A 1 13.70 -4.91 4.82
N ALA A 2 12.48 -4.46 5.10
CA ALA A 2 11.33 -5.37 5.17
C ALA A 2 11.02 -5.94 3.78
N SER A 3 10.52 -7.17 3.76
CA SER A 3 10.19 -7.89 2.53
C SER A 3 8.81 -8.52 2.67
N GLY A 4 8.00 -8.43 1.63
CA GLY A 4 6.65 -8.96 1.63
C GLY A 4 5.92 -8.65 0.33
N PRO A 5 4.60 -8.89 0.30
CA PRO A 5 3.80 -8.72 -0.91
C PRO A 5 3.81 -7.26 -1.41
N VAL A 6 3.83 -6.27 -0.51
CA VAL A 6 3.85 -4.84 -0.87
C VAL A 6 5.22 -4.43 -1.42
N SER A 7 6.33 -4.85 -0.80
CA SER A 7 7.67 -4.56 -1.36
C SER A 7 7.84 -5.21 -2.72
N ASN A 8 7.31 -6.42 -2.92
CA ASN A 8 7.39 -7.12 -4.20
C ASN A 8 6.59 -6.38 -5.29
N ALA A 9 5.35 -5.98 -4.99
CA ALA A 9 4.53 -5.19 -5.92
C ALA A 9 5.16 -3.83 -6.24
N CYS A 10 5.68 -3.14 -5.22
CA CYS A 10 6.43 -1.90 -5.40
C CYS A 10 7.62 -2.10 -6.33
N ASN A 11 8.43 -3.13 -6.09
CA ASN A 11 9.61 -3.44 -6.90
C ASN A 11 9.26 -3.80 -8.36
N SER A 12 8.13 -4.46 -8.58
CA SER A 12 7.63 -4.81 -9.91
C SER A 12 6.94 -3.63 -10.62
N SER A 13 6.60 -2.56 -9.90
CA SER A 13 5.89 -1.42 -10.49
C SER A 13 6.77 -0.63 -11.47
N GLN A 14 6.13 -0.04 -12.47
CA GLN A 14 6.78 0.83 -13.47
C GLN A 14 7.03 2.26 -12.94
N ARG A 15 6.91 2.50 -11.63
CA ARG A 15 7.07 3.84 -11.04
C ARG A 15 8.55 4.26 -11.03
N SER A 16 8.86 5.43 -11.59
CA SER A 16 10.24 5.90 -11.76
C SER A 16 11.03 6.08 -10.46
N ALA A 17 10.36 6.42 -9.36
CA ALA A 17 10.98 6.61 -8.05
C ALA A 17 11.28 5.30 -7.30
N ARG A 18 10.94 4.14 -7.88
CA ARG A 18 11.10 2.84 -7.22
C ARG A 18 12.57 2.49 -7.01
N ASN A 19 12.94 2.29 -5.75
CA ASN A 19 14.17 1.64 -5.35
C ASN A 19 13.93 0.63 -4.21
N PRO A 20 14.84 -0.35 -3.99
CA PRO A 20 14.64 -1.39 -2.98
C PRO A 20 14.51 -0.87 -1.55
N GLN A 21 15.18 0.24 -1.19
CA GLN A 21 15.11 0.84 0.14
C GLN A 21 13.73 1.47 0.39
N LEU A 22 13.24 2.25 -0.57
CA LEU A 22 11.88 2.80 -0.56
C LEU A 22 10.84 1.68 -0.49
N CYS A 23 10.94 0.66 -1.35
CA CYS A 23 9.96 -0.43 -1.36
C CYS A 23 9.98 -1.25 -0.05
N GLY A 24 11.15 -1.43 0.58
CA GLY A 24 11.26 -2.03 1.91
C GLY A 24 10.68 -1.14 3.02
N CYS A 25 10.83 0.18 2.93
CA CYS A 25 10.22 1.12 3.86
C CYS A 25 8.68 1.12 3.75
N ILE A 26 8.15 1.09 2.52
CA ILE A 26 6.71 0.99 2.26
C ILE A 26 6.15 -0.32 2.82
N GLN A 27 6.86 -1.44 2.67
CA GLN A 27 6.46 -2.71 3.29
C GLN A 27 6.43 -2.61 4.82
N ALA A 28 7.42 -1.98 5.45
CA ALA A 28 7.43 -1.80 6.90
C ALA A 28 6.24 -0.93 7.38
N ALA A 29 5.87 0.11 6.62
CA ALA A 29 4.67 0.89 6.91
C ALA A 29 3.38 0.04 6.77
N ALA A 30 3.31 -0.81 5.75
CA ALA A 30 2.20 -1.74 5.55
C ALA A 30 2.08 -2.78 6.67
N ASP A 31 3.20 -3.31 7.19
CA ASP A 31 3.20 -4.28 8.28
C ASP A 31 2.65 -3.71 9.60
N VAL A 32 2.69 -2.38 9.77
CA VAL A 32 2.14 -1.70 10.95
C VAL A 32 0.64 -1.44 10.81
N GLU A 33 0.19 -0.99 9.64
CA GLU A 33 -1.17 -0.48 9.46
C GLU A 33 -2.14 -1.48 8.81
N LEU A 34 -1.61 -2.47 8.09
CA LEU A 34 -2.39 -3.39 7.26
C LEU A 34 -2.22 -4.84 7.70
N SER A 35 -3.34 -5.54 7.81
CA SER A 35 -3.32 -7.00 7.98
C SER A 35 -2.80 -7.68 6.70
N GLY A 36 -2.40 -8.96 6.79
CA GLY A 36 -1.98 -9.71 5.60
C GLY A 36 -3.05 -9.79 4.50
N SER A 37 -4.35 -9.77 4.86
CA SER A 37 -5.44 -9.67 3.89
C SER A 37 -5.54 -8.30 3.24
N ASP A 38 -5.32 -7.23 4.01
CA ASP A 38 -5.33 -5.87 3.48
C ASP A 38 -4.14 -5.63 2.56
N GLN A 39 -2.96 -6.15 2.89
CA GLN A 39 -1.79 -6.08 2.03
C GLN A 39 -2.03 -6.78 0.69
N ARG A 40 -2.62 -7.98 0.69
CA ARG A 40 -3.00 -8.67 -0.56
C ARG A 40 -4.04 -7.88 -1.35
N ARG A 41 -4.98 -7.21 -0.68
CA ARG A 41 -5.95 -6.33 -1.33
C ARG A 41 -5.28 -5.11 -1.95
N MET A 42 -4.44 -4.39 -1.21
CA MET A 42 -3.79 -3.18 -1.74
C MET A 42 -2.83 -3.50 -2.87
N VAL A 43 -2.18 -4.68 -2.86
CA VAL A 43 -1.26 -5.08 -3.94
C VAL A 43 -1.99 -5.11 -5.28
N ARG A 44 -3.27 -5.49 -5.32
CA ARG A 44 -4.07 -5.43 -6.54
C ARG A 44 -4.21 -4.01 -7.10
N PHE A 45 -4.14 -2.98 -6.26
CA PHE A 45 -4.19 -1.58 -6.72
C PHE A 45 -2.95 -1.16 -7.51
N TYR A 46 -1.83 -1.90 -7.39
CA TYR A 46 -0.67 -1.67 -8.26
C TYR A 46 -0.95 -2.09 -9.70
N ASP A 47 -1.73 -3.16 -9.89
CA ASP A 47 -2.07 -3.71 -11.20
C ASP A 47 -3.34 -3.07 -11.77
N ASP A 48 -4.33 -2.80 -10.91
CA ASP A 48 -5.60 -2.18 -11.25
C ASP A 48 -5.88 -0.94 -10.38
N PRO A 49 -5.47 0.25 -10.84
CA PRO A 49 -5.79 1.51 -10.18
C PRO A 49 -7.31 1.80 -10.12
N HIS A 50 -8.13 1.15 -10.96
CA HIS A 50 -9.58 1.33 -10.95
C HIS A 50 -10.19 0.71 -9.68
N GLU A 51 -9.70 -0.45 -9.22
CA GLU A 51 -10.18 -1.08 -7.98
C GLU A 51 -10.02 -0.12 -6.79
N ALA A 52 -8.93 0.65 -6.74
CA ALA A 52 -8.74 1.66 -5.69
C ALA A 52 -9.80 2.78 -5.75
N GLN A 53 -10.19 3.21 -6.95
CA GLN A 53 -11.24 4.22 -7.16
C GLN A 53 -12.62 3.68 -6.77
N GLU A 54 -12.93 2.43 -7.10
CA GLU A 54 -14.19 1.78 -6.72
C GLU A 54 -14.29 1.65 -5.19
N VAL A 55 -13.22 1.19 -4.53
CA VAL A 55 -13.19 1.02 -3.08
C VAL A 55 -13.33 2.36 -2.37
N ARG A 56 -12.67 3.41 -2.86
CA ARG A 56 -12.77 4.76 -2.29
C ARG A 56 -14.19 5.34 -2.37
N GLN A 57 -14.93 5.00 -3.41
CA GLN A 57 -16.29 5.53 -3.67
C GLN A 57 -17.40 4.59 -3.18
N SER A 58 -17.05 3.43 -2.62
CA SER A 58 -18.06 2.44 -2.21
C SER A 58 -18.68 2.78 -0.86
N ASP A 59 -20.01 2.72 -0.78
CA ASP A 59 -20.78 2.85 0.48
C ASP A 59 -20.81 1.54 1.31
N ARG A 60 -19.97 0.55 1.00
CA ARG A 60 -19.93 -0.70 1.76
C ARG A 60 -19.05 -0.51 3.00
N ALA A 61 -19.59 -0.82 4.18
CA ALA A 61 -18.87 -0.68 5.45
C ALA A 61 -17.47 -1.34 5.47
N ARG A 62 -17.32 -2.52 4.85
CA ARG A 62 -16.02 -3.21 4.74
C ARG A 62 -14.99 -2.47 3.88
N ASP A 63 -15.46 -1.73 2.87
CA ASP A 63 -14.62 -0.98 1.94
C ASP A 63 -14.19 0.32 2.62
N GLU A 64 -15.10 0.97 3.34
CA GLU A 64 -14.78 2.12 4.20
C GLU A 64 -13.76 1.77 5.31
N GLU A 65 -13.92 0.64 5.98
CA GLU A 65 -13.01 0.19 7.04
C GLU A 65 -11.61 -0.13 6.49
N PHE A 66 -11.55 -0.79 5.34
CA PHE A 66 -10.30 -1.01 4.63
C PHE A 66 -9.69 0.33 4.20
N TRP A 67 -10.49 1.26 3.67
CA TRP A 67 -10.00 2.57 3.20
C TRP A 67 -9.42 3.41 4.33
N LYS A 68 -9.98 3.33 5.54
CA LYS A 68 -9.42 3.96 6.75
C LYS A 68 -8.02 3.44 7.07
N ARG A 69 -7.85 2.11 7.09
CA ARG A 69 -6.53 1.46 7.31
C ARG A 69 -5.54 1.77 6.18
N TYR A 70 -6.00 1.70 4.94
CA TYR A 70 -5.21 2.07 3.76
C TYR A 70 -4.73 3.53 3.83
N SER A 71 -5.59 4.46 4.24
CA SER A 71 -5.22 5.87 4.41
C SER A 71 -4.20 6.07 5.53
N ALA A 72 -4.34 5.35 6.65
CA ALA A 72 -3.36 5.36 7.74
C ALA A 72 -2.00 4.83 7.27
N PHE A 73 -2.00 3.75 6.48
CA PHE A 73 -0.81 3.24 5.79
C PHE A 73 -0.15 4.30 4.91
N VAL A 74 -0.90 4.99 4.04
CA VAL A 74 -0.34 6.01 3.14
C VAL A 74 0.32 7.13 3.94
N ASN A 75 -0.38 7.68 4.94
CA ASN A 75 0.16 8.75 5.80
C ASN A 75 1.45 8.30 6.52
N ARG A 76 1.48 7.06 7.02
CA ARG A 76 2.67 6.49 7.65
C ARG A 76 3.82 6.35 6.64
N ALA A 77 3.54 5.80 5.46
CA ALA A 77 4.55 5.60 4.43
C ALA A 77 5.15 6.94 3.96
N GLU A 78 4.31 7.97 3.77
CA GLU A 78 4.77 9.32 3.44
C GLU A 78 5.68 9.87 4.54
N SER A 79 5.28 9.75 5.81
CA SER A 79 6.10 10.23 6.94
C SER A 79 7.40 9.46 7.12
N MET A 80 7.38 8.13 6.92
CA MET A 80 8.54 7.26 7.19
C MET A 80 9.54 7.21 6.05
N CYS A 81 9.06 7.30 4.82
CA CYS A 81 9.85 7.00 3.62
C CYS A 81 10.23 8.25 2.82
N THR A 82 9.92 9.45 3.33
CA THR A 82 10.37 10.70 2.72
C THR A 82 11.90 10.74 2.67
N GLY A 83 12.47 10.91 1.48
CA GLY A 83 13.91 10.99 1.25
C GLY A 83 14.61 9.69 0.86
N LEU A 84 13.84 8.62 0.63
CA LEU A 84 14.33 7.35 0.06
C LEU A 84 14.11 7.24 -1.45
#